data_AF-A0A653UT56-F1
#
_entry.id   AF-A0A653UT56-F1
#
_cell.length_a   1.000
_cell.length_b   1.000
_cell.length_c   1.000
_cell.angle_alpha   90.00
_cell.angle_beta   90.00
_cell.angle_gamma   90.00
#
_symmetry.space_group_name_H-M   'P 1'
#
loop_
_entity.id
_entity.type
_entity.pdbx_description
1 polymer ?
#
loop_
_entity_poly.entity_id
_entity_poly.type
_entity_poly.pdbx_seq_one_letter_code
_entity_poly.pdbx_strand_id
1 'polypeptide(L)'
;MKINTGVNEILGYISEDKLDFFAQETMVDWNAKKLKGKELFKLCVFGILNENRASSRVFENFYENHFFCKYTQIPKDKTVSHSSIADRIGSINVEYFKKLYNHTVAVFQDKLNEKDKVRLSLYDSTITSLSASLLHFGMQNGV
;
A
#
# COMPACT_ATOMS: atom_id res chain seq x y z
N MET A 1 -24.71 4.32 -3.11
CA MET A 1 -24.49 2.91 -2.72
C MET A 1 -23.23 2.87 -1.87
N LYS A 2 -23.33 2.71 -0.54
CA LYS A 2 -22.15 2.56 0.32
C LYS A 2 -21.63 1.14 0.11
N ILE A 3 -20.56 0.99 -0.65
CA ILE A 3 -19.88 -0.30 -0.77
C ILE A 3 -19.13 -0.47 0.54
N ASN A 4 -19.62 -1.34 1.42
CA ASN A 4 -18.88 -1.77 2.60
C ASN A 4 -17.93 -2.88 2.16
N THR A 5 -16.95 -2.52 1.32
CA THR A 5 -15.98 -3.47 0.79
C THR A 5 -15.08 -3.92 1.93
N GLY A 6 -15.13 -5.20 2.28
CA GLY A 6 -14.23 -5.74 3.29
C GLY A 6 -12.78 -5.65 2.80
N VAL A 7 -11.83 -5.43 3.71
CA VAL A 7 -10.38 -5.39 3.39
C VAL A 7 -9.95 -6.62 2.58
N ASN A 8 -10.59 -7.76 2.83
CA ASN A 8 -10.35 -9.02 2.13
C ASN A 8 -10.73 -8.99 0.66
N GLU A 9 -11.84 -8.31 0.32
CA GLU A 9 -12.27 -8.15 -1.06
C GLU A 9 -11.31 -7.23 -1.79
N ILE A 10 -10.86 -6.14 -1.12
CA ILE A 10 -9.87 -5.20 -1.67
C ILE A 10 -8.55 -5.93 -2.00
N LEU A 11 -8.04 -6.70 -1.05
CA LEU A 11 -6.82 -7.50 -1.22
C LEU A 11 -7.00 -8.60 -2.28
N GLY A 12 -8.21 -9.12 -2.45
CA GLY A 12 -8.53 -10.18 -3.41
C GLY A 12 -8.66 -9.72 -4.87
N TYR A 13 -8.80 -8.42 -5.14
CA TYR A 13 -8.86 -7.93 -6.52
C TYR A 13 -7.52 -8.03 -7.28
N ILE A 14 -6.40 -8.12 -6.55
CA ILE A 14 -5.08 -8.34 -7.16
C ILE A 14 -4.75 -9.82 -6.97
N SER A 15 -4.70 -10.57 -8.08
CA SER A 15 -4.37 -11.99 -8.06
C SER A 15 -2.98 -12.25 -7.47
N GLU A 16 -2.85 -13.30 -6.66
CA GLU A 16 -1.56 -13.71 -6.07
C GLU A 16 -0.49 -13.98 -7.14
N ASP A 17 -0.89 -14.60 -8.26
CA ASP A 17 0.01 -14.91 -9.37
C ASP A 17 0.65 -13.65 -9.96
N LYS A 18 -0.07 -12.53 -9.99
CA LYS A 18 0.46 -11.25 -10.48
C LYS A 18 1.45 -10.65 -9.50
N LEU A 19 1.18 -10.74 -8.19
CA LEU A 19 2.12 -10.30 -7.16
C LEU A 19 3.42 -11.09 -7.23
N ASP A 20 3.34 -12.41 -7.36
CA ASP A 20 4.52 -13.28 -7.48
C ASP A 20 5.26 -13.06 -8.81
N PHE A 21 4.55 -12.88 -9.94
CA PHE A 21 5.14 -12.56 -11.24
C PHE A 21 5.96 -11.26 -11.19
N PHE A 22 5.38 -10.16 -10.69
CA PHE A 22 6.11 -8.91 -10.58
C PHE A 22 7.25 -8.99 -9.57
N ALA A 23 7.11 -9.80 -8.51
CA ALA A 23 8.16 -9.98 -7.53
C ALA A 23 9.39 -10.69 -8.13
N GLN A 24 9.17 -11.68 -9.00
CA GLN A 24 10.22 -12.35 -9.76
C GLN A 24 10.85 -11.42 -10.80
N GLU A 25 10.02 -10.73 -11.59
CA GLU A 25 10.47 -9.87 -12.69
C GLU A 25 11.33 -8.69 -12.18
N THR A 26 10.96 -8.11 -11.05
CA THR A 26 11.73 -7.02 -10.41
C THR A 26 12.81 -7.51 -9.46
N MET A 27 12.93 -8.84 -9.34
CA MET A 27 13.82 -9.55 -8.44
C MET A 27 13.70 -9.09 -6.97
N VAL A 28 12.62 -8.44 -6.52
CA VAL A 28 12.55 -7.88 -5.16
C VAL A 28 12.79 -8.91 -4.06
N ASP A 29 12.45 -10.17 -4.33
CA ASP A 29 12.60 -11.26 -3.37
C ASP A 29 13.95 -11.98 -3.40
N TRP A 30 14.90 -11.56 -4.25
CA TRP A 30 16.20 -12.22 -4.41
C TRP A 30 17.00 -12.32 -3.10
N ASN A 31 16.92 -11.30 -2.24
CA ASN A 31 17.60 -11.25 -0.92
C ASN A 31 16.59 -11.26 0.24
N ALA A 32 15.33 -11.60 -0.02
CA ALA A 32 14.26 -11.48 0.96
C ALA A 32 14.11 -12.78 1.76
N LYS A 33 14.80 -12.85 2.90
CA LYS A 33 14.76 -14.04 3.76
C LYS A 33 13.52 -14.12 4.65
N LYS A 34 13.03 -12.97 5.13
CA LYS A 34 11.96 -12.90 6.15
C LYS A 34 10.66 -12.27 5.67
N LEU A 35 10.69 -11.31 4.75
CA LEU A 35 9.48 -10.60 4.30
C LEU A 35 9.46 -10.49 2.77
N LYS A 36 8.58 -11.26 2.13
CA LYS A 36 8.42 -11.25 0.67
C LYS A 36 7.71 -9.99 0.20
N GLY A 37 7.96 -9.58 -1.04
CA GLY A 37 7.38 -8.38 -1.65
C GLY A 37 5.85 -8.41 -1.66
N LYS A 38 5.25 -9.59 -1.88
CA LYS A 38 3.79 -9.77 -1.79
C LYS A 38 3.24 -9.57 -0.38
N GLU A 39 3.97 -10.04 0.64
CA GLU A 39 3.56 -9.91 2.04
C GLU A 39 3.63 -8.44 2.46
N LEU A 40 4.71 -7.74 2.07
CA LEU A 40 4.87 -6.32 2.33
C LEU A 40 3.80 -5.49 1.63
N PHE A 41 3.48 -5.79 0.37
CA PHE A 41 2.43 -5.08 -0.35
C PHE A 41 1.07 -5.24 0.34
N LYS A 42 0.69 -6.47 0.70
CA LYS A 42 -0.57 -6.72 1.43
C LYS A 42 -0.58 -6.01 2.79
N LEU A 43 0.57 -5.95 3.48
CA LEU A 43 0.72 -5.23 4.74
C LEU A 43 0.52 -3.73 4.59
N CYS A 44 1.09 -3.13 3.54
CA CYS A 44 0.89 -1.70 3.24
C CYS A 44 -0.57 -1.39 2.93
N VAL A 45 -1.23 -2.19 2.08
CA VAL A 45 -2.65 -2.01 1.76
C VAL A 45 -3.53 -2.17 3.00
N PHE A 46 -3.27 -3.20 3.80
CA PHE A 46 -3.97 -3.43 5.06
C PHE A 46 -3.80 -2.25 6.02
N GLY A 47 -2.58 -1.71 6.11
CA GLY A 47 -2.28 -0.57 6.95
C GLY A 47 -3.02 0.70 6.54
N ILE A 48 -3.03 1.02 5.23
CA ILE A 48 -3.76 2.18 4.69
C ILE A 48 -5.26 2.08 4.96
N LEU A 49 -5.83 0.87 4.95
CA LEU A 49 -7.26 0.65 5.12
C LEU A 49 -7.72 0.66 6.58
N ASN A 50 -6.87 0.24 7.52
CA ASN A 50 -7.26 0.08 8.93
C ASN A 50 -6.75 1.20 9.85
N GLU A 51 -5.66 1.88 9.50
CA GLU A 51 -5.01 2.86 10.37
C GLU A 51 -4.64 4.14 9.62
N ASN A 52 -4.83 5.28 10.29
CA ASN A 52 -4.47 6.59 9.73
C ASN A 52 -2.96 6.88 9.87
N ARG A 53 -2.24 6.06 10.67
CA ARG A 53 -0.78 6.16 10.87
C ARG A 53 -0.09 4.85 10.52
N ALA A 54 0.50 4.80 9.32
CA ALA A 54 1.40 3.74 8.91
C ALA A 54 2.77 3.91 9.61
N SER A 55 3.08 3.05 10.59
CA SER A 55 4.41 2.97 11.20
C SER A 55 4.89 1.52 11.22
N SER A 56 6.21 1.32 11.29
CA SER A 56 6.82 -0.01 11.32
C SER A 56 6.33 -0.87 12.49
N ARG A 57 6.00 -0.24 13.63
CA ARG A 57 5.42 -0.90 14.81
C ARG A 57 3.96 -1.28 14.61
N VAL A 58 3.19 -0.43 13.92
CA VAL A 58 1.80 -0.75 13.53
C VAL A 58 1.79 -1.94 12.56
N PHE A 59 2.75 -1.99 11.65
CA PHE A 59 2.91 -3.10 10.70
C PHE A 59 3.36 -4.40 11.38
N GLU A 60 4.24 -4.33 12.38
CA GLU A 60 4.60 -5.48 13.23
C GLU A 60 3.35 -6.03 13.94
N ASN A 61 2.57 -5.17 14.59
CA ASN A 61 1.31 -5.57 15.25
C ASN A 61 0.30 -6.20 14.26
N PHE A 62 0.23 -5.71 13.03
CA PHE A 62 -0.60 -6.33 12.00
C PHE A 62 -0.07 -7.69 11.55
N TYR A 63 1.24 -7.84 11.45
CA TYR A 63 1.85 -9.13 11.11
C TYR A 63 1.66 -10.18 12.21
N GLU A 64 1.52 -9.75 13.47
CA GLU A 64 1.15 -10.62 14.60
C GLU A 64 -0.37 -10.88 14.69
N ASN A 65 -1.18 -10.07 14.02
CA ASN A 65 -2.62 -10.17 14.07
C ASN A 65 -3.11 -11.42 13.32
N HIS A 66 -3.89 -12.24 14.02
CA HIS A 66 -4.46 -13.48 13.48
C HIS A 66 -5.31 -13.26 12.22
N PHE A 67 -6.00 -12.12 12.12
CA PHE A 67 -6.78 -11.78 10.93
C PHE A 67 -5.87 -11.63 9.70
N PHE A 68 -4.81 -10.84 9.79
CA PHE A 68 -3.89 -10.60 8.68
C PHE A 68 -3.20 -11.88 8.21
N CYS A 69 -2.67 -12.71 9.13
CA CYS A 69 -2.02 -13.97 8.76
C CYS A 69 -2.97 -14.94 8.04
N LYS A 70 -4.23 -15.00 8.48
CA LYS A 70 -5.25 -15.85 7.85
C LYS A 70 -5.56 -15.41 6.41
N TYR A 71 -5.61 -14.10 6.15
CA TYR A 71 -5.91 -13.57 4.82
C TYR A 71 -4.72 -13.57 3.87
N THR A 72 -3.53 -13.38 4.41
CA THR A 72 -2.29 -13.36 3.61
C THR A 72 -1.72 -14.76 3.36
N GLN A 73 -2.33 -15.81 3.94
CA GLN A 73 -1.85 -17.20 3.91
C GLN A 73 -0.42 -17.33 4.44
N ILE A 74 -0.03 -16.46 5.37
CA ILE A 74 1.30 -16.47 5.99
C ILE A 74 1.27 -17.44 7.17
N PRO A 75 2.25 -18.37 7.29
CA PRO A 75 2.33 -19.27 8.42
C PRO A 75 2.50 -18.49 9.73
N LYS A 76 1.72 -18.88 10.75
CA LYS A 76 1.61 -18.17 12.03
C LYS A 76 2.93 -18.14 12.83
N ASP A 77 3.84 -19.07 12.55
CA ASP A 77 5.15 -19.17 13.21
C ASP A 77 6.16 -18.13 12.70
N LYS A 78 5.79 -17.39 11.66
CA LYS A 78 6.63 -16.38 11.04
C LYS A 78 6.42 -15.05 11.75
N THR A 79 7.42 -14.60 12.50
CA THR A 79 7.47 -13.27 13.09
C THR A 79 8.48 -12.39 12.35
N VAL A 80 8.13 -11.12 12.18
CA VAL A 80 9.00 -10.14 11.51
C VAL A 80 9.05 -8.90 12.38
N SER A 81 10.26 -8.50 12.77
CA SER A 81 10.43 -7.32 13.63
C SER A 81 10.13 -6.02 12.89
N HIS A 82 9.68 -4.99 13.60
CA HIS A 82 9.48 -3.65 13.02
C HIS A 82 10.72 -3.12 12.30
N SER A 83 11.92 -3.43 12.81
CA SER A 83 13.20 -3.04 12.19
C SER A 83 13.38 -3.71 10.84
N SER A 84 13.07 -5.02 10.75
CA SER A 84 13.11 -5.76 9.49
C SER A 84 12.09 -5.23 8.47
N ILE A 85 10.91 -4.80 8.94
CA ILE A 85 9.88 -4.18 8.09
C ILE A 85 10.38 -2.82 7.57
N ALA A 86 10.93 -1.98 8.45
CA ALA A 86 11.48 -0.67 8.08
C ALA A 86 12.62 -0.79 7.06
N ASP A 87 13.58 -1.68 7.33
CA ASP A 87 14.71 -1.96 6.42
C ASP A 87 14.21 -2.47 5.06
N ARG A 88 13.18 -3.32 5.07
CA ARG A 88 12.60 -3.85 3.84
C ARG A 88 11.89 -2.76 3.03
N ILE A 89 11.13 -1.89 3.68
CA ILE A 89 10.48 -0.74 3.03
C ILE A 89 11.54 0.20 2.44
N GLY A 90 12.65 0.42 3.13
CA GLY A 90 13.74 1.27 2.63
C GLY A 90 14.58 0.67 1.50
N SER A 91 14.65 -0.66 1.40
CA SER A 91 15.54 -1.36 0.45
C SER A 91 14.84 -2.04 -0.73
N ILE A 92 13.51 -2.08 -0.74
CA ILE A 92 12.75 -2.72 -1.82
C ILE A 92 12.85 -1.92 -3.12
N ASN A 93 12.93 -2.63 -4.25
CA ASN A 93 12.94 -1.99 -5.57
C ASN A 93 11.58 -1.34 -5.86
N VAL A 94 11.57 -0.01 -6.00
CA VAL A 94 10.36 0.79 -6.24
C VAL A 94 9.66 0.41 -7.55
N GLU A 95 10.40 -0.14 -8.53
CA GLU A 95 9.83 -0.59 -9.80
C GLU A 95 8.75 -1.67 -9.61
N TYR A 96 8.82 -2.45 -8.52
CA TYR A 96 7.78 -3.42 -8.14
C TYR A 96 6.44 -2.74 -7.87
N PHE A 97 6.43 -1.69 -7.05
CA PHE A 97 5.22 -0.94 -6.74
C PHE A 97 4.70 -0.18 -7.95
N LYS A 98 5.58 0.34 -8.81
CA LYS A 98 5.19 1.01 -10.05
C LYS A 98 4.46 0.07 -11.00
N LYS A 99 4.97 -1.14 -11.21
CA LYS A 99 4.32 -2.16 -12.04
C LYS A 99 2.97 -2.59 -11.47
N LEU A 100 2.91 -2.81 -10.15
CA LEU A 100 1.66 -3.12 -9.47
C LEU A 100 0.63 -1.99 -9.59
N TYR A 101 1.05 -0.75 -9.42
CA TYR A 101 0.19 0.42 -9.59
C TYR A 101 -0.36 0.49 -11.01
N ASN A 102 0.51 0.42 -12.02
CA ASN A 102 0.11 0.47 -13.43
C ASN A 102 -0.85 -0.66 -13.79
N HIS A 103 -0.59 -1.88 -13.32
CA HIS A 103 -1.47 -3.02 -13.52
C HIS A 103 -2.84 -2.79 -12.86
N THR A 104 -2.85 -2.31 -11.62
CA THR A 104 -4.07 -2.03 -10.88
C THR A 104 -4.89 -0.94 -11.57
N VAL A 105 -4.25 0.16 -11.95
CA VAL A 105 -4.90 1.24 -12.72
C VAL A 105 -5.51 0.68 -14.00
N ALA A 106 -4.76 -0.08 -14.80
CA ALA A 106 -5.28 -0.66 -16.04
C ALA A 106 -6.51 -1.56 -15.82
N VAL A 107 -6.49 -2.41 -14.78
CA VAL A 107 -7.62 -3.32 -14.47
C VAL A 107 -8.88 -2.57 -14.03
N PHE A 108 -8.71 -1.48 -13.28
CA PHE A 108 -9.83 -0.73 -12.72
C PHE A 108 -10.27 0.46 -13.58
N GLN A 109 -9.43 0.94 -14.48
CA GLN A 109 -9.72 2.07 -15.37
C GLN A 109 -10.91 1.77 -16.30
N ASP A 110 -11.05 0.52 -16.75
CA ASP A 110 -12.20 0.07 -17.55
C ASP A 110 -13.51 0.05 -16.76
N LYS A 111 -13.42 -0.02 -15.43
CA LYS A 111 -14.58 0.01 -14.52
C LYS A 111 -14.90 1.42 -14.02
N LEU A 112 -14.05 2.41 -14.26
CA LEU A 112 -14.30 3.80 -13.90
C LEU A 112 -15.14 4.52 -14.97
N ASN A 113 -16.22 5.17 -14.54
CA ASN A 113 -16.97 6.09 -15.38
C ASN A 113 -16.10 7.29 -15.79
N GLU A 114 -16.32 7.84 -16.98
CA GLU A 114 -15.60 9.01 -17.53
C GLU A 114 -15.50 10.19 -16.54
N LYS A 115 -16.54 10.41 -15.72
CA LYS A 115 -16.56 11.48 -14.70
C LYS A 115 -15.60 11.24 -13.53
N ASP A 116 -15.36 9.99 -13.16
CA ASP A 116 -14.49 9.62 -12.04
C ASP A 116 -13.02 9.57 -12.47
N LYS A 117 -12.74 9.26 -13.74
CA LYS A 117 -11.38 9.35 -14.33
C LYS A 117 -10.80 10.77 -14.19
N VAL A 118 -11.64 11.79 -14.42
CA VAL A 118 -11.26 13.20 -14.29
C VAL A 118 -11.09 13.64 -12.83
N ARG A 119 -11.77 12.99 -11.87
CA ARG A 119 -11.63 13.33 -10.45
C ARG A 119 -10.38 12.74 -9.80
N LEU A 120 -9.93 11.56 -10.26
CA LEU A 120 -8.74 10.90 -9.73
C LEU A 120 -7.44 11.66 -10.05
N SER A 121 -7.44 12.49 -11.10
CA SER A 121 -6.26 13.22 -11.59
C SER A 121 -6.03 14.59 -10.93
N LEU A 122 -6.94 15.08 -10.08
CA LEU A 122 -6.96 16.50 -9.73
C LEU A 122 -6.22 16.90 -8.45
N TYR A 123 -5.74 15.94 -7.65
CA TYR A 123 -5.05 16.27 -6.40
C TYR A 123 -3.84 15.36 -6.18
N ASP A 124 -2.69 15.82 -6.68
CA ASP A 124 -1.40 15.30 -6.21
C ASP A 124 -1.14 15.85 -4.80
N SER A 125 -0.64 14.98 -3.92
CA SER A 125 -0.04 15.34 -2.63
C SER A 125 0.90 16.54 -2.71
N THR A 126 1.62 16.71 -3.82
CA THR A 126 2.46 17.87 -4.11
C THR A 126 1.64 19.16 -4.18
N ILE A 127 0.53 19.17 -4.92
CA ILE A 127 -0.36 20.33 -5.07
C ILE A 127 -1.05 20.64 -3.74
N THR A 128 -1.51 19.62 -3.01
CA THR A 128 -2.15 19.82 -1.71
C THR A 128 -1.16 20.36 -0.67
N SER A 129 0.06 19.83 -0.64
CA SER A 129 1.12 20.31 0.25
C SER A 129 1.55 21.73 -0.09
N LEU A 130 1.73 22.04 -1.38
CA LEU A 130 2.11 23.38 -1.83
C LEU A 130 1.02 24.40 -1.51
N SER A 131 -0.24 24.01 -1.72
CA SER A 131 -1.42 24.84 -1.38
C SER A 131 -1.54 25.07 0.12
N ALA A 132 -1.29 24.05 0.95
CA ALA A 132 -1.26 24.17 2.40
C ALA A 132 -0.10 25.05 2.89
N SER A 133 1.09 24.93 2.29
CA SER A 133 2.24 25.79 2.60
C SER A 133 2.01 27.25 2.18
N LEU A 134 1.40 27.49 1.01
CA LEU A 134 1.03 28.83 0.57
C LEU A 134 -0.04 29.45 1.47
N LEU A 135 -1.04 28.66 1.90
CA LEU A 135 -2.02 29.09 2.88
C LEU A 135 -1.38 29.41 4.23
N HIS A 136 -0.44 28.59 4.71
CA HIS A 136 0.30 28.87 5.95
C HIS A 136 1.14 30.15 5.84
N PHE A 137 1.78 30.38 4.69
CA PHE A 137 2.55 31.60 4.43
C PHE A 137 1.66 32.85 4.37
N GLY A 138 0.46 32.74 3.77
CA GLY A 138 -0.51 33.83 3.66
C GLY A 138 -1.36 34.05 4.91
N MET A 139 -1.59 33.02 5.72
CA MET A 139 -2.26 33.11 7.01
C MET A 139 -1.25 33.49 8.11
N GLN A 140 -0.82 34.74 8.09
CA GLN A 140 -0.48 35.40 9.35
C GLN A 140 -1.81 35.71 10.05
N ASN A 141 -2.17 34.91 11.06
CA ASN A 141 -3.16 35.36 12.02
C ASN A 141 -2.63 36.67 12.58
N GLY A 142 -3.36 37.76 12.32
CA GLY A 142 -3.09 39.04 12.97
C GLY A 142 -2.97 38.82 14.48
N VAL A 143 -1.98 39.48 15.07
CA VAL A 143 -1.74 39.60 16.51
C VAL A 143 -3.01 39.61 17.35
#